data_AF-A0A836BKW9-F1
#
_entry.id   AF-A0A836BKW9-F1
#
_cell.length_a   1.000
_cell.length_b   1.000
_cell.length_c   1.000
_cell.angle_alpha   90.00
_cell.angle_beta   90.00
_cell.angle_gamma   90.00
#
_symmetry.space_group_name_H-M   'P 1'
#
loop_
_entity.id
_entity.type
_entity.pdbx_description
1 polymer ?
#
loop_
_entity_poly.entity_id
_entity_poly.type
_entity_poly.pdbx_seq_one_letter_code
_entity_poly.pdbx_strand_id
1 'polypeptide(L)'
;MNLNVHDLGMGGISVLCLKINNRKYFLGWADANNMENGVREKIIEYFTKNNYNLLELCTSDTHYASVKVRTKQGYYQLGFITDPQTLSSWYMNIAKNSEKNVQPAKFEIIENQTNVKVMGPKIFEDFSNALDKSLRLTKGFAIGGFILFIASLIL
;
A
#
# COMPACT_ATOMS: atom_id res chain seq x y z
N MET A 1 -6.44 -22.38 -4.41
CA MET A 1 -6.51 -20.96 -3.98
C MET A 1 -7.30 -20.22 -5.03
N ASN A 2 -8.28 -19.39 -4.66
CA ASN A 2 -9.02 -18.57 -5.61
C ASN A 2 -8.42 -17.15 -5.60
N LEU A 3 -7.45 -16.91 -6.47
CA LEU A 3 -6.71 -15.64 -6.52
C LEU A 3 -7.38 -14.58 -7.41
N ASN A 4 -8.53 -14.89 -8.02
CA ASN A 4 -9.28 -13.93 -8.84
C ASN A 4 -10.16 -13.06 -7.95
N VAL A 5 -9.52 -12.12 -7.26
CA VAL A 5 -10.14 -11.15 -6.35
C VAL A 5 -9.74 -9.75 -6.76
N HIS A 6 -10.61 -8.76 -6.54
CA HIS A 6 -10.37 -7.41 -7.06
C HIS A 6 -9.33 -6.59 -6.30
N ASP A 7 -8.89 -7.06 -5.13
CA ASP A 7 -7.82 -6.47 -4.32
C ASP A 7 -6.45 -7.13 -4.57
N LEU A 8 -6.33 -7.95 -5.62
CA LEU A 8 -5.10 -8.56 -6.09
C LEU A 8 -4.97 -8.41 -7.61
N GLY A 9 -3.76 -8.10 -8.06
CA GLY A 9 -3.39 -8.05 -9.47
C GLY A 9 -3.11 -9.44 -10.04
N MET A 10 -2.90 -9.49 -11.36
CA MET A 10 -2.70 -10.75 -12.09
C MET A 10 -1.41 -11.47 -11.70
N GLY A 11 -0.43 -10.77 -11.14
CA GLY A 11 0.79 -11.35 -10.58
C GLY A 11 0.55 -12.17 -9.31
N GLY A 12 -0.64 -12.08 -8.72
CA GLY A 12 -1.05 -12.88 -7.57
C GLY A 12 -0.21 -12.61 -6.34
N ILE A 13 0.11 -13.66 -5.58
CA ILE A 13 0.99 -13.59 -4.42
C ILE A 13 2.16 -14.57 -4.58
N SER A 14 3.29 -14.26 -3.96
CA SER A 14 4.46 -15.13 -3.93
C SER A 14 5.17 -15.10 -2.58
N VAL A 15 5.98 -16.13 -2.32
CA VAL A 15 6.82 -16.22 -1.13
C VAL A 15 8.21 -16.70 -1.52
N LEU A 16 9.23 -15.98 -1.08
CA LEU A 16 10.62 -16.41 -1.13
C LEU A 16 11.01 -17.04 0.22
N CYS A 17 11.54 -18.26 0.18
CA CYS A 17 12.11 -18.92 1.35
C CYS A 17 13.64 -18.89 1.29
N LEU A 18 14.25 -18.27 2.30
CA LEU A 18 15.69 -18.20 2.49
C LEU A 18 16.09 -19.10 3.66
N LYS A 19 16.97 -20.06 3.41
CA LYS A 19 17.55 -20.90 4.47
C LYS A 19 18.97 -20.42 4.79
N ILE A 20 19.15 -19.79 5.94
CA ILE A 20 20.41 -19.22 6.40
C ILE A 20 20.72 -19.81 7.77
N ASN A 21 21.94 -20.33 7.99
CA ASN A 21 22.35 -20.94 9.26
C ASN A 21 21.36 -21.98 9.80
N ASN A 22 20.85 -22.82 8.90
CA ASN A 22 19.83 -23.85 9.16
C ASN A 22 18.46 -23.33 9.67
N ARG A 23 18.22 -22.01 9.63
CA ARG A 23 16.92 -21.37 9.90
C ARG A 23 16.26 -20.94 8.60
N LYS A 24 14.93 -21.03 8.55
CA LYS A 24 14.12 -20.62 7.39
C LYS A 24 13.52 -19.25 7.65
N TYR A 25 13.60 -18.38 6.66
CA TYR A 25 13.06 -17.03 6.65
C TYR A 25 12.20 -16.87 5.41
N PHE A 26 11.08 -16.17 5.53
CA PHE A 26 10.12 -15.99 4.44
C PHE A 26 9.96 -14.51 4.15
N LEU A 27 9.89 -14.16 2.86
CA LEU A 27 9.50 -12.84 2.37
C LEU A 27 8.29 -13.03 1.48
N GLY A 28 7.19 -12.37 1.83
CA GLY A 28 5.96 -12.44 1.03
C GLY A 28 5.82 -11.23 0.13
N TRP A 29 5.17 -11.44 -1.02
CA TRP A 29 4.90 -10.41 -2.00
C TRP A 29 3.48 -10.54 -2.53
N ALA A 30 2.77 -9.44 -2.64
CA ALA A 30 1.49 -9.35 -3.35
C ALA A 30 1.61 -8.43 -4.55
N ASP A 31 1.07 -8.86 -5.69
CA ASP A 31 0.74 -7.95 -6.76
C ASP A 31 -0.49 -7.14 -6.34
N ALA A 32 -0.27 -5.99 -5.72
CA ALA A 32 -1.31 -5.11 -5.22
C ALA A 32 -0.74 -3.68 -5.16
N ASN A 33 -1.62 -2.69 -5.10
CA ASN A 33 -1.21 -1.31 -4.95
C ASN A 33 -0.69 -1.07 -3.52
N ASN A 34 -1.62 -1.05 -2.56
CA ASN A 34 -1.36 -0.89 -1.14
C ASN A 34 -1.99 -2.04 -0.36
N MET A 35 -1.75 -2.05 0.95
CA MET A 35 -2.31 -3.02 1.88
C MET A 35 -3.13 -2.30 2.95
N GLU A 36 -4.25 -2.89 3.34
CA GLU A 36 -5.02 -2.41 4.49
C GLU A 36 -4.21 -2.52 5.77
N ASN A 37 -4.34 -1.52 6.64
CA ASN A 37 -3.63 -1.45 7.91
C ASN A 37 -4.01 -2.66 8.79
N GLY A 38 -3.01 -3.33 9.38
CA GLY A 38 -3.21 -4.49 10.24
C GLY A 38 -3.24 -5.84 9.52
N VAL A 39 -3.38 -5.87 8.19
CA VAL A 39 -3.38 -7.14 7.42
C VAL A 39 -2.01 -7.82 7.51
N ARG A 40 -0.96 -7.05 7.29
CA ARG A 40 0.44 -7.49 7.38
C ARG A 40 0.74 -8.12 8.73
N GLU A 41 0.38 -7.43 9.80
CA GLU A 41 0.61 -7.86 11.18
C GLU A 41 -0.12 -9.18 11.47
N LYS A 42 -1.38 -9.31 11.03
CA LYS A 42 -2.16 -10.54 11.19
C LYS A 42 -1.53 -11.72 10.45
N ILE A 43 -1.02 -11.51 9.24
CA ILE A 43 -0.35 -12.56 8.46
C ILE A 43 0.97 -12.98 9.13
N ILE A 44 1.78 -12.02 9.58
CA ILE A 44 3.02 -12.30 10.32
C ILE A 44 2.74 -13.05 11.63
N GLU A 45 1.70 -12.65 12.37
CA GLU A 45 1.27 -13.33 13.58
C GLU A 45 0.82 -14.77 13.29
N TYR A 46 0.04 -14.97 12.22
CA TYR A 46 -0.37 -16.30 11.77
C TYR A 46 0.84 -17.18 11.43
N PHE A 47 1.84 -16.65 10.73
CA PHE A 47 3.09 -17.36 10.44
C PHE A 47 3.84 -17.75 11.73
N THR A 48 3.98 -16.79 12.65
CA THR A 48 4.65 -16.99 13.93
C THR A 48 3.99 -18.08 14.76
N LYS A 49 2.65 -18.06 14.85
CA LYS A 49 1.84 -19.10 15.52
C LYS A 49 2.03 -20.49 14.95
N ASN A 50 2.43 -20.59 13.68
CA ASN A 50 2.69 -21.85 12.99
C ASN A 50 4.18 -22.23 12.94
N ASN A 51 5.06 -21.53 13.68
CA ASN A 51 6.51 -21.70 13.69
C ASN A 51 7.22 -21.35 12.36
N TYR A 52 6.67 -20.39 11.59
CA TYR A 52 7.28 -19.84 10.40
C TYR A 52 7.72 -18.40 10.66
N ASN A 53 8.90 -18.02 10.16
CA ASN A 53 9.45 -16.68 10.34
C ASN A 53 9.23 -15.84 9.07
N LEU A 54 8.05 -15.24 8.93
CA LEU A 54 7.78 -14.24 7.88
C LEU A 54 8.40 -12.91 8.29
N LEU A 55 9.42 -12.47 7.56
CA LEU A 55 10.14 -11.25 7.83
C LEU A 55 9.33 -10.02 7.47
N GLU A 56 8.70 -10.03 6.28
CA GLU A 56 7.95 -8.89 5.77
C GLU A 56 6.97 -9.34 4.68
N LEU A 57 5.96 -8.50 4.45
CA LEU A 57 5.01 -8.62 3.34
C LEU A 57 5.03 -7.33 2.51
N CYS A 58 5.42 -7.45 1.24
CA CYS A 58 5.55 -6.32 0.34
C CYS A 58 4.42 -6.30 -0.71
N THR A 59 4.07 -5.11 -1.19
CA THR A 59 3.24 -4.93 -2.39
C THR A 59 4.10 -4.47 -3.56
N SER A 60 3.72 -4.86 -4.78
CA SER A 60 4.43 -4.44 -6.00
C SER A 60 4.18 -3.00 -6.41
N ASP A 61 3.03 -2.46 -6.02
CA ASP A 61 2.48 -1.22 -6.56
C ASP A 61 2.53 -1.14 -8.10
N THR A 62 2.16 -2.24 -8.79
CA THR A 62 2.04 -2.25 -10.27
C THR A 62 0.97 -1.29 -10.80
N HIS A 63 0.18 -0.65 -9.93
CA HIS A 63 -1.00 0.16 -10.26
C HIS A 63 -2.02 -0.58 -11.14
N TYR A 64 -1.99 -1.91 -11.17
CA TYR A 64 -2.99 -2.69 -11.86
C TYR A 64 -4.31 -2.66 -11.08
N ALA A 65 -5.38 -2.24 -11.75
CA ALA A 65 -6.74 -2.27 -11.22
C ALA A 65 -7.62 -3.09 -12.17
N SER A 66 -8.11 -4.24 -11.70
CA SER A 66 -8.99 -5.11 -12.51
C SER A 66 -10.32 -4.45 -12.87
N VAL A 67 -10.75 -3.45 -12.08
CA VAL A 67 -12.00 -2.70 -12.28
C VAL A 67 -11.76 -1.24 -11.92
N LYS A 68 -12.41 -0.30 -12.62
CA LYS A 68 -12.53 1.09 -12.14
C LYS A 68 -13.45 1.10 -10.92
N VAL A 69 -12.86 1.21 -9.74
CA VAL A 69 -13.59 1.21 -8.49
C VAL A 69 -14.07 2.63 -8.16
N ARG A 70 -15.34 2.78 -7.78
CA ARG A 70 -15.90 4.05 -7.28
C ARG A 70 -15.71 4.20 -5.76
N THR A 71 -14.53 3.90 -5.24
CA THR A 71 -14.14 4.18 -3.86
C THR A 71 -13.46 5.54 -3.79
N LYS A 72 -13.31 6.11 -2.58
CA LYS A 72 -12.57 7.38 -2.38
C LYS A 72 -11.14 7.30 -2.93
N GLN A 73 -10.54 6.11 -2.86
CA GLN A 73 -9.19 5.83 -3.32
C GLN A 73 -9.13 5.41 -4.80
N GLY A 74 -10.25 5.00 -5.40
CA GLY A 74 -10.31 4.58 -6.81
C GLY A 74 -9.83 3.14 -7.10
N TYR A 75 -9.42 2.40 -6.07
CA TYR A 75 -9.00 1.00 -6.13
C TYR A 75 -9.34 0.28 -4.81
N TYR A 76 -9.09 -1.04 -4.76
CA TYR A 76 -9.16 -1.84 -3.53
C TYR A 76 -7.74 -2.19 -3.06
N GLN A 77 -7.40 -1.81 -1.84
CA GLN A 77 -6.16 -2.24 -1.19
C GLN A 77 -6.23 -3.74 -0.88
N LEU A 78 -5.08 -4.42 -0.88
CA LEU A 78 -4.99 -5.81 -0.42
C LEU A 78 -5.53 -5.92 1.01
N GLY A 79 -6.52 -6.80 1.20
CA GLY A 79 -7.15 -6.96 2.51
C GLY A 79 -8.46 -6.20 2.69
N PHE A 80 -8.85 -5.39 1.70
CA PHE A 80 -10.14 -4.70 1.70
C PHE A 80 -11.30 -5.64 1.34
N ILE A 81 -11.06 -6.56 0.39
CA ILE A 81 -12.07 -7.55 -0.03
C ILE A 81 -11.73 -8.91 0.55
N THR A 82 -10.47 -9.33 0.40
CA THR A 82 -10.00 -10.62 0.87
C THR A 82 -9.63 -10.52 2.33
N ASP A 83 -10.27 -11.28 3.20
CA ASP A 83 -10.02 -11.17 4.63
C ASP A 83 -8.59 -11.65 5.01
N PRO A 84 -8.02 -11.14 6.12
CA PRO A 84 -6.67 -11.51 6.55
C PRO A 84 -6.45 -13.01 6.81
N GLN A 85 -7.49 -13.76 7.21
CA GLN A 85 -7.37 -15.19 7.48
C GLN A 85 -7.20 -15.97 6.18
N THR A 86 -7.96 -15.60 5.15
CA THR A 86 -7.83 -16.13 3.79
C THR A 86 -6.44 -15.83 3.21
N LEU A 87 -5.99 -14.57 3.31
CA LEU A 87 -4.64 -14.17 2.86
C LEU A 87 -3.55 -14.97 3.59
N SER A 88 -3.65 -15.08 4.93
CA SER A 88 -2.71 -15.85 5.74
C SER A 88 -2.62 -17.30 5.29
N SER A 89 -3.76 -17.91 4.99
CA SER A 89 -3.84 -19.30 4.53
C SER A 89 -3.20 -19.48 3.15
N TRP A 90 -3.41 -18.54 2.23
CA TRP A 90 -2.77 -18.57 0.91
C TRP A 90 -1.25 -18.43 1.01
N TYR A 91 -0.77 -17.43 1.76
CA TYR A 91 0.67 -17.24 1.99
C TYR A 91 1.30 -18.47 2.67
N MET A 92 0.66 -19.04 3.69
CA MET A 92 1.15 -20.23 4.37
C MET A 92 1.26 -21.44 3.42
N ASN A 93 0.29 -21.61 2.52
CA ASN A 93 0.34 -22.69 1.53
C ASN A 93 1.52 -22.52 0.57
N ILE A 94 1.78 -21.30 0.10
CA ILE A 94 2.93 -21.01 -0.77
C ILE A 94 4.24 -21.17 0.00
N ALA A 95 4.31 -20.72 1.25
CA ALA A 95 5.48 -20.88 2.12
C ALA A 95 5.84 -22.36 2.29
N LYS A 96 4.86 -23.22 2.61
CA LYS A 96 5.01 -24.68 2.72
C LYS A 96 5.49 -25.34 1.42
N ASN A 97 5.14 -24.79 0.26
CA ASN A 97 5.63 -25.30 -1.01
C ASN A 97 7.05 -24.79 -1.31
N SER A 98 7.33 -23.51 -1.02
CA SER A 98 8.65 -22.91 -1.22
C SER A 98 9.74 -23.60 -0.39
N GLU A 99 9.43 -24.06 0.82
CA GLU A 99 10.42 -24.74 1.67
C GLU A 99 10.86 -26.11 1.14
N LYS A 100 10.03 -26.78 0.33
CA LYS A 100 10.34 -28.09 -0.26
C LYS A 100 11.36 -27.96 -1.40
N ASN A 101 11.45 -26.77 -1.99
CA ASN A 101 12.28 -26.47 -3.15
C ASN A 101 13.56 -25.70 -2.80
N VAL A 102 13.90 -25.60 -1.50
CA VAL A 102 15.10 -24.90 -1.05
C VAL A 102 16.34 -25.69 -1.49
N GLN A 103 17.23 -25.01 -2.20
CA GLN A 103 18.49 -25.55 -2.68
C GLN A 103 19.64 -24.57 -2.39
N PRO A 104 20.90 -25.05 -2.33
CA PRO A 104 22.05 -24.17 -2.26
C PRO A 104 22.05 -23.18 -3.43
N ALA A 105 22.22 -21.90 -3.12
CA ALA A 105 22.23 -20.82 -4.10
C ALA A 105 23.32 -19.80 -3.74
N LYS A 106 23.73 -19.02 -4.74
CA LYS A 106 24.57 -17.83 -4.55
C LYS A 106 23.69 -16.60 -4.70
N PHE A 107 23.97 -15.57 -3.91
CA PHE A 107 23.33 -14.26 -4.07
C PHE A 107 24.42 -13.21 -4.17
N GLU A 108 24.09 -12.10 -4.83
CA GLU A 108 24.92 -10.92 -4.93
C GLU A 108 24.07 -9.74 -4.48
N ILE A 109 24.67 -8.81 -3.73
CA ILE A 109 24.04 -7.55 -3.35
C ILE A 109 24.81 -6.46 -4.08
N ILE A 110 24.12 -5.76 -4.98
CA ILE A 110 24.65 -4.60 -5.69
C ILE A 110 24.04 -3.36 -5.05
N GLU A 111 24.87 -2.54 -4.45
CA GLU A 111 24.46 -1.26 -3.86
C GLU A 111 24.92 -0.11 -4.76
N ASN A 112 24.01 0.80 -5.09
CA ASN A 112 24.32 2.02 -5.81
C ASN A 112 23.85 3.22 -4.98
N GLN A 113 24.75 4.15 -4.71
CA GLN A 113 24.45 5.40 -4.01
C GLN A 113 24.59 6.57 -4.98
N THR A 114 23.62 7.49 -4.95
CA THR A 114 23.64 8.70 -5.76
C THR A 114 23.02 9.86 -4.98
N ASN A 115 23.57 11.06 -5.17
CA ASN A 115 23.02 12.28 -4.59
C ASN A 115 21.89 12.79 -5.48
N VAL A 116 20.65 12.65 -5.02
CA VAL A 116 19.47 13.21 -5.68
C VAL A 116 18.99 14.46 -4.95
N LYS A 117 18.45 15.42 -5.72
CA LYS A 117 17.71 16.54 -5.12
C LYS A 117 16.33 16.02 -4.70
N VAL A 118 16.01 16.10 -3.42
CA VAL A 118 14.66 15.85 -2.89
C VAL A 118 13.88 17.16 -2.80
N MET A 119 12.54 17.07 -2.72
CA MET A 119 11.74 18.25 -2.42
C MET A 119 12.15 18.81 -1.06
N GLY A 120 12.68 20.04 -1.06
CA GLY A 120 12.93 20.79 0.16
C GLY A 120 11.64 21.31 0.80
N PRO A 121 11.70 21.78 2.06
CA PRO A 121 10.53 22.25 2.79
C PRO A 121 9.78 23.40 2.10
N LYS A 122 10.51 24.20 1.32
CA LYS A 122 9.97 25.36 0.59
C LYS A 122 8.79 25.03 -0.31
N ILE A 123 8.75 23.84 -0.92
CA ILE A 123 7.63 23.44 -1.79
C ILE A 123 6.35 23.32 -0.97
N PHE A 124 6.41 22.71 0.22
CA PHE A 124 5.26 22.61 1.11
C PHE A 124 4.81 23.97 1.63
N GLU A 125 5.78 24.84 1.97
CA GLU A 125 5.50 26.22 2.38
C GLU A 125 4.81 27.02 1.26
N ASP A 126 5.31 26.91 0.02
CA ASP A 126 4.73 27.59 -1.14
C ASP A 126 3.29 27.09 -1.41
N PHE A 127 3.03 25.78 -1.31
CA PHE A 127 1.68 25.23 -1.40
C PHE A 127 0.76 25.73 -0.27
N SER A 128 1.22 25.72 0.97
CA SER A 128 0.45 26.24 2.12
C SER A 128 0.10 27.72 1.93
N ASN A 129 1.08 28.53 1.57
CA ASN A 129 0.91 29.97 1.34
C ASN A 129 -0.06 30.26 0.18
N ALA A 130 0.01 29.48 -0.91
CA ALA A 130 -0.91 29.60 -2.03
C ALA A 130 -2.35 29.25 -1.64
N LEU A 131 -2.52 28.18 -0.85
CA LEU A 131 -3.82 27.75 -0.33
C LEU A 131 -4.42 28.80 0.61
N ASP A 132 -3.64 29.33 1.55
CA ASP A 132 -4.09 30.38 2.49
C ASP A 132 -4.51 31.66 1.77
N LYS A 133 -3.72 32.11 0.77
CA LYS A 133 -4.07 33.27 -0.05
C LYS A 133 -5.37 33.03 -0.82
N SER A 134 -5.53 31.84 -1.40
CA SER A 134 -6.74 31.46 -2.13
C SER A 134 -7.97 31.45 -1.21
N LEU A 135 -7.88 30.83 -0.03
CA LEU A 135 -8.95 30.81 0.95
C LEU A 135 -9.31 32.22 1.45
N ARG A 136 -8.32 33.10 1.66
CA ARG A 136 -8.57 34.49 2.07
C ARG A 136 -9.33 35.27 1.00
N LEU A 137 -8.97 35.11 -0.27
CA LEU A 137 -9.70 35.71 -1.39
C LEU A 137 -11.14 35.18 -1.44
N THR A 138 -11.31 33.86 -1.38
CA THR A 138 -12.64 33.22 -1.38
C THR A 138 -13.51 33.71 -0.23
N LYS A 139 -12.96 33.85 0.99
CA LYS A 139 -13.69 34.44 2.13
C LYS A 139 -14.17 35.87 1.84
N GLY A 140 -13.31 36.70 1.24
CA GLY A 140 -13.68 38.06 0.86
C GLY A 140 -14.84 38.10 -0.13
N PHE A 141 -14.78 37.31 -1.20
CA PHE A 141 -15.88 37.20 -2.17
C PHE A 141 -17.15 36.62 -1.56
N ALA A 142 -17.05 35.63 -0.68
CA ALA A 142 -18.21 35.05 0.00
C ALA A 142 -18.92 36.08 0.89
N ILE A 143 -18.18 36.87 1.67
CA ILE A 143 -18.74 37.95 2.50
C ILE A 143 -19.37 39.03 1.61
N GLY A 144 -18.67 39.48 0.56
CA GLY A 144 -19.19 40.48 -0.36
C GLY A 144 -20.46 40.03 -1.09
N GLY A 145 -20.47 38.78 -1.56
CA GLY A 145 -21.65 38.16 -2.18
C GLY A 145 -22.82 38.00 -1.21
N PHE A 146 -22.56 37.64 0.04
CA PHE A 146 -23.59 37.56 1.07
C PHE A 146 -24.21 38.94 1.37
N ILE A 147 -23.39 39.98 1.48
CA ILE A 147 -23.87 41.35 1.68
C ILE A 147 -24.73 41.81 0.50
N LEU A 148 -24.27 41.57 -0.74
CA LEU A 148 -25.02 41.89 -1.96
C LEU A 148 -26.36 41.16 -2.00
N PHE A 149 -26.39 39.87 -1.63
CA PHE A 149 -27.61 39.08 -1.56
C PHE A 149 -28.62 39.67 -0.56
N ILE A 150 -28.18 39.99 0.66
CA ILE A 150 -29.05 40.62 1.67
C ILE A 150 -29.55 41.99 1.19
N ALA A 151 -28.69 42.81 0.58
CA ALA A 151 -29.10 44.10 0.04
C ALA A 151 -30.18 43.95 -1.05
N SER A 152 -30.08 42.94 -1.91
CA SER A 152 -31.06 42.66 -2.97
C SER A 152 -32.43 42.18 -2.48
N LEU A 153 -32.53 41.73 -1.22
CA LEU A 153 -33.80 41.32 -0.62
C LEU A 153 -34.55 42.47 0.06
N ILE A 154 -33.82 43.54 0.40
CA ILE A 154 -34.36 44.72 1.12
C ILE A 154 -34.76 45.83 0.14
N LEU A 155 -34.11 45.88 -1.03
CA LEU A 155 -34.44 46.74 -2.17
C LEU A 155 -35.59 46.16 -3.00
#